data_AF-A0A958ATW4-F1
#
_entry.id   AF-A0A958ATW4-F1
#
_cell.length_a   1.000
_cell.length_b   1.000
_cell.length_c   1.000
_cell.angle_alpha   90.00
_cell.angle_beta   90.00
_cell.angle_gamma   90.00
#
_symmetry.space_group_name_H-M   'P 1'
#
loop_
_entity.id
_entity.type
_entity.pdbx_description
1 polymer ?
#
loop_
_entity_poly.entity_id
_entity_poly.type
_entity_poly.pdbx_seq_one_letter_code
_entity_poly.pdbx_strand_id
1 'polypeptide(L)'
;TEQGETIAQKYANRLNAAYNLELLIAGTTGATLRHRYEERPSHPLEPVMDQLAAKSRQAYETLLHTEGFVTFFRQATPIDAIEASRIGSRPARRTGQQTIADLRAIPWVFSWGQARFYLSGWYGVGTALEWLLNAEPETFALVQEQNVLWSPLHYIISNAATSIATADLDIMRTYAALVEDESIRKPIMALIETEYQRTRQMLEKIYDGPLSERRPNVHQLLALRQQGLRMLHHQQINLLQQWRSGSDAQKQEIVPQLLLTVNAIASGLRTTG
;
A
#
# COMPACT_ATOMS: atom_id res chain seq x y z
N THR A 1 5.37 12.26 13.32
CA THR A 1 6.22 11.06 13.52
C THR A 1 6.92 10.76 12.21
N GLU A 2 8.23 10.59 12.22
CA GLU A 2 8.99 10.18 11.04
C GLU A 2 9.25 8.67 11.08
N GLN A 3 9.02 7.98 9.97
CA GLN A 3 9.30 6.55 9.84
C GLN A 3 10.80 6.33 9.62
N GLY A 4 11.38 5.32 10.28
CA GLY A 4 12.82 5.07 10.29
C GLY A 4 13.42 4.90 8.89
N GLU A 5 12.70 4.24 7.99
CA GLU A 5 13.10 4.03 6.59
C GLU A 5 13.21 5.34 5.77
N THR A 6 12.57 6.42 6.22
CA THR A 6 12.58 7.72 5.53
C THR A 6 13.65 8.67 6.07
N ILE A 7 14.22 8.42 7.25
CA ILE A 7 15.13 9.35 7.94
C ILE A 7 16.36 9.64 7.07
N ALA A 8 17.02 8.60 6.57
CA ALA A 8 18.21 8.79 5.75
C ALA A 8 17.91 9.58 4.46
N GLN A 9 16.74 9.34 3.85
CA GLN A 9 16.35 10.03 2.63
C GLN A 9 16.09 11.53 2.87
N LYS A 10 15.39 11.84 3.96
CA LYS A 10 15.02 13.21 4.31
C LYS A 10 16.16 14.02 4.90
N TYR A 11 17.01 13.40 5.72
CA TYR A 11 17.90 14.13 6.62
C TYR A 11 19.39 13.78 6.51
N ALA A 12 19.81 12.74 5.77
CA ALA A 12 21.25 12.40 5.68
C ALA A 12 22.06 13.36 4.80
N ASN A 13 21.40 14.09 3.89
CA ASN A 13 22.02 15.13 3.09
C ASN A 13 21.55 16.51 3.57
N ARG A 14 22.48 17.45 3.75
CA ARG A 14 22.18 18.78 4.29
C ARG A 14 21.14 19.56 3.46
N LEU A 15 21.19 19.47 2.13
CA LEU A 15 20.24 20.16 1.26
C LEU A 15 18.83 19.57 1.39
N ASN A 16 18.73 18.24 1.41
CA ASN A 16 17.45 17.55 1.63
C ASN A 16 16.90 17.86 3.03
N ALA A 17 17.76 17.88 4.05
CA ALA A 17 17.38 18.17 5.42
C ALA A 17 16.81 19.59 5.54
N ALA A 18 17.51 20.59 4.99
CA ALA A 18 17.05 21.97 4.96
C ALA A 18 15.69 22.08 4.25
N TYR A 19 15.56 21.50 3.05
CA TYR A 19 14.32 21.51 2.29
C TYR A 19 13.13 20.90 3.06
N ASN A 20 13.32 19.73 3.70
CA ASN A 20 12.25 19.08 4.47
C ASN A 20 11.85 19.88 5.71
N LEU A 21 12.83 20.49 6.40
CA LEU A 21 12.57 21.36 7.57
C LEU A 21 11.85 22.65 7.15
N GLU A 22 12.28 23.29 6.07
CA GLU A 22 11.61 24.46 5.51
C GLU A 22 10.16 24.15 5.11
N LEU A 23 9.94 23.01 4.45
CA LEU A 23 8.59 22.56 4.07
C LEU A 23 7.71 22.32 5.30
N LEU A 24 8.24 21.71 6.36
CA LEU A 24 7.52 21.49 7.62
C LEU A 24 7.15 22.83 8.29
N ILE A 25 8.10 23.76 8.40
CA ILE A 25 7.88 25.06 9.03
C ILE A 25 6.89 25.88 8.22
N ALA A 26 7.05 25.94 6.90
CA ALA A 26 6.14 26.67 6.01
C ALA A 26 4.72 26.09 6.06
N GLY A 27 4.60 24.76 5.99
CA GLY A 27 3.32 24.06 6.05
C GLY A 27 2.59 24.26 7.39
N THR A 28 3.30 24.11 8.51
CA THR A 28 2.73 24.32 9.86
C THR A 28 2.35 25.78 10.11
N THR A 29 3.18 26.72 9.68
CA THR A 29 2.87 28.16 9.76
C THR A 29 1.63 28.50 8.95
N GLY A 30 1.57 28.07 7.69
CA GLY A 30 0.42 28.30 6.82
C GLY A 30 -0.85 27.66 7.38
N ALA A 31 -0.79 26.41 7.85
CA ALA A 31 -1.93 25.73 8.46
C ALA A 31 -2.43 26.45 9.73
N THR A 32 -1.51 26.94 10.57
CA THR A 32 -1.84 27.66 11.81
C THR A 32 -2.51 28.99 11.51
N LEU A 33 -1.98 29.76 10.55
CA LEU A 33 -2.56 31.05 10.14
C LEU A 33 -3.96 30.86 9.53
N ARG A 34 -4.11 29.93 8.58
CA ARG A 34 -5.41 29.61 7.97
C ARG A 34 -6.44 29.18 9.01
N HIS A 35 -6.06 28.30 9.93
CA HIS A 35 -6.96 27.87 11.01
C HIS A 35 -7.41 29.04 11.90
N ARG A 36 -6.55 30.03 12.13
CA ARG A 36 -6.84 31.16 13.01
C ARG A 36 -7.68 32.24 12.33
N TYR A 37 -7.51 32.46 11.03
CA TYR A 37 -8.04 33.64 10.35
C TYR A 37 -9.01 33.33 9.20
N GLU A 38 -9.11 32.08 8.75
CA GLU A 38 -10.07 31.68 7.72
C GLU A 38 -11.24 30.93 8.34
N GLU A 39 -12.45 31.29 7.95
CA GLU A 39 -13.63 30.48 8.23
C GLU A 39 -13.54 29.17 7.43
N ARG A 40 -13.89 28.05 8.08
CA ARG A 40 -13.93 26.74 7.46
C ARG A 40 -15.38 26.24 7.42
N PRO A 41 -16.17 26.67 6.43
CA PRO A 41 -17.47 26.08 6.21
C PRO A 41 -17.32 24.59 5.87
N SER A 42 -18.33 23.79 6.21
CA SER A 42 -18.38 22.38 5.81
C SER A 42 -18.31 22.28 4.29
N HIS A 43 -17.38 21.47 3.79
CA HIS A 43 -17.25 21.25 2.35
C HIS A 43 -18.38 20.31 1.87
N PRO A 44 -19.02 20.55 0.70
CA PRO A 44 -20.14 19.74 0.22
C PRO A 44 -19.79 18.25 0.03
N LEU A 45 -18.50 17.93 -0.11
CA LEU A 45 -18.01 16.56 -0.20
C LEU A 45 -17.77 15.87 1.16
N GLU A 46 -17.85 16.56 2.30
CA GLU A 46 -17.68 15.92 3.62
C GLU A 46 -18.63 14.72 3.82
N PRO A 47 -19.95 14.84 3.59
CA PRO A 47 -20.87 13.69 3.68
C PRO A 47 -20.60 12.62 2.61
N VAL A 48 -20.09 13.02 1.44
CA VAL A 48 -19.73 12.09 0.37
C VAL A 48 -18.52 11.23 0.78
N MET A 49 -17.56 11.81 1.49
CA MET A 49 -16.41 11.08 2.01
C MET A 49 -16.83 9.99 3.01
N ASP A 50 -17.83 10.24 3.86
CA ASP A 50 -18.36 9.24 4.79
C ASP A 50 -18.99 8.05 4.04
N GLN A 51 -19.74 8.33 2.97
CA GLN A 51 -20.34 7.30 2.12
C GLN A 51 -19.28 6.46 1.40
N LEU A 52 -18.29 7.12 0.79
CA LEU A 52 -17.18 6.44 0.13
C LEU A 52 -16.37 5.60 1.12
N ALA A 53 -16.10 6.12 2.31
CA ALA A 53 -15.39 5.40 3.37
C ALA A 53 -16.17 4.15 3.82
N ALA A 54 -17.49 4.25 3.99
CA ALA A 54 -18.33 3.10 4.35
C ALA A 54 -18.30 2.01 3.26
N LYS A 55 -18.43 2.39 1.98
CA LYS A 55 -18.38 1.45 0.85
C LYS A 55 -17.01 0.79 0.71
N SER A 56 -15.94 1.58 0.79
CA SER A 56 -14.56 1.07 0.73
C SER A 56 -14.28 0.10 1.88
N ARG A 57 -14.68 0.48 3.11
CA ARG A 57 -14.54 -0.36 4.29
C ARG A 57 -15.28 -1.69 4.13
N GLN A 58 -16.53 -1.67 3.66
CA GLN A 58 -17.31 -2.89 3.44
C GLN A 58 -16.61 -3.83 2.43
N ALA A 59 -16.09 -3.28 1.33
CA ALA A 59 -15.36 -4.06 0.33
C ALA A 59 -14.09 -4.69 0.92
N TYR A 60 -13.33 -3.90 1.69
CA TYR A 60 -12.12 -4.36 2.37
C TYR A 60 -12.42 -5.44 3.41
N GLU A 61 -13.41 -5.23 4.27
CA GLU A 61 -13.83 -6.22 5.26
C GLU A 61 -14.31 -7.51 4.58
N THR A 62 -15.02 -7.42 3.45
CA THR A 62 -15.45 -8.62 2.69
C THR A 62 -14.25 -9.45 2.22
N LEU A 63 -13.17 -8.80 1.74
CA LEU A 63 -11.93 -9.50 1.40
C LEU A 63 -11.33 -10.19 2.64
N LEU A 64 -11.22 -9.48 3.77
CA LEU A 64 -10.62 -10.03 4.99
C LEU A 64 -11.39 -11.22 5.55
N HIS A 65 -12.71 -11.25 5.38
CA HIS A 65 -13.59 -12.34 5.83
C HIS A 65 -13.75 -13.46 4.80
N THR A 66 -13.10 -13.37 3.64
CA THR A 66 -13.09 -14.46 2.66
C THR A 66 -12.43 -15.70 3.26
N GLU A 67 -13.05 -16.86 3.08
CA GLU A 67 -12.51 -18.12 3.61
C GLU A 67 -11.09 -18.37 3.07
N GLY A 68 -10.18 -18.81 3.94
CA GLY A 68 -8.78 -19.02 3.58
C GLY A 68 -7.93 -17.75 3.46
N PHE A 69 -8.48 -16.55 3.67
CA PHE A 69 -7.74 -15.30 3.51
C PHE A 69 -6.50 -15.18 4.41
N VAL A 70 -6.56 -15.65 5.66
CA VAL A 70 -5.39 -15.66 6.54
C VAL A 70 -4.29 -16.59 6.00
N THR A 71 -4.66 -17.77 5.49
CA THR A 71 -3.72 -18.70 4.85
C THR A 71 -3.10 -18.07 3.61
N PHE A 72 -3.92 -17.44 2.76
CA PHE A 72 -3.47 -16.70 1.59
C PHE A 72 -2.47 -15.61 1.98
N PHE A 73 -2.79 -14.74 2.93
CA PHE A 73 -1.90 -13.68 3.39
C PHE A 73 -0.56 -14.23 3.88
N ARG A 74 -0.58 -15.30 4.69
CA ARG A 74 0.66 -15.88 5.24
C ARG A 74 1.55 -16.51 4.19
N GLN A 75 0.96 -17.17 3.19
CA GLN A 75 1.71 -17.84 2.13
C GLN A 75 2.12 -16.89 0.99
N ALA A 76 1.25 -15.97 0.60
CA ALA A 76 1.49 -15.00 -0.48
C ALA A 76 2.38 -13.82 -0.07
N THR A 77 2.76 -13.69 1.21
CA THR A 77 3.65 -12.61 1.69
C THR A 77 4.79 -13.18 2.53
N PRO A 78 5.89 -12.43 2.74
CA PRO A 78 6.99 -12.84 3.61
C PRO A 78 6.71 -12.57 5.10
N ILE A 79 5.44 -12.56 5.56
CA ILE A 79 5.11 -12.21 6.94
C ILE A 79 5.81 -13.11 7.97
N ASP A 80 5.94 -14.40 7.68
CA ASP A 80 6.64 -15.37 8.50
C ASP A 80 8.14 -15.07 8.61
N ALA A 81 8.78 -14.64 7.51
CA ALA A 81 10.16 -14.17 7.53
C ALA A 81 10.32 -12.88 8.36
N ILE A 82 9.38 -11.95 8.21
CA ILE A 82 9.34 -10.69 8.96
C ILE A 82 9.14 -10.96 10.46
N GLU A 83 8.28 -11.90 10.82
CA GLU A 83 8.04 -12.37 12.20
C GLU A 83 9.30 -13.01 12.82
N ALA A 84 10.05 -13.78 12.03
CA ALA A 84 11.32 -14.38 12.45
C ALA A 84 12.45 -13.33 12.58
N SER A 85 12.34 -12.25 11.80
CA SER A 85 13.27 -11.15 11.86
C SER A 85 13.01 -10.27 13.08
N ARG A 86 14.01 -10.04 13.92
CA ARG A 86 13.93 -9.01 14.98
C ARG A 86 14.08 -7.59 14.40
N ILE A 87 13.62 -7.34 13.16
CA ILE A 87 13.81 -6.08 12.41
C ILE A 87 13.04 -4.90 13.06
N GLY A 88 12.09 -5.18 13.95
CA GLY A 88 11.45 -4.19 14.83
C GLY A 88 11.80 -4.38 16.30
N SER A 89 11.84 -3.29 17.07
CA SER A 89 11.96 -3.32 18.54
C SER A 89 10.75 -3.95 19.25
N ARG A 90 9.68 -4.19 18.48
CA ARG A 90 8.35 -4.57 18.94
C ARG A 90 7.94 -5.86 18.23
N PRO A 91 7.40 -6.88 18.95
CA PRO A 91 6.95 -8.11 18.32
C PRO A 91 5.88 -7.81 17.26
N ALA A 92 5.82 -8.61 16.18
CA ALA A 92 4.87 -8.40 15.09
C ALA A 92 3.40 -8.52 15.54
N ARG A 93 3.18 -9.17 16.68
CA ARG A 93 1.87 -9.50 17.25
C ARG A 93 1.67 -8.95 18.65
N ARG A 94 0.41 -8.82 19.05
CA ARG A 94 0.04 -8.37 20.41
C ARG A 94 0.11 -9.51 21.42
N THR A 95 -0.43 -10.68 21.07
CA THR A 95 -0.58 -11.84 21.99
C THR A 95 0.09 -13.12 21.48
N GLY A 96 0.43 -13.18 20.18
CA GLY A 96 1.10 -14.32 19.55
C GLY A 96 0.17 -15.20 18.70
N GLN A 97 -1.14 -14.95 18.72
CA GLN A 97 -2.13 -15.70 17.95
C GLN A 97 -2.01 -15.46 16.44
N GLN A 98 -2.26 -16.50 15.63
CA GLN A 98 -2.20 -16.43 14.16
C GLN A 98 -3.47 -15.84 13.55
N THR A 99 -3.87 -14.64 13.99
CA THR A 99 -5.07 -13.94 13.48
C THR A 99 -4.74 -12.53 13.01
N ILE A 100 -5.54 -11.97 12.10
CA ILE A 100 -5.38 -10.59 11.62
C ILE A 100 -5.55 -9.59 12.75
N ALA A 101 -6.49 -9.84 13.68
CA ALA A 101 -6.75 -8.97 14.83
C ALA A 101 -5.54 -8.87 15.79
N ASP A 102 -4.70 -9.89 15.82
CA ASP A 102 -3.49 -9.93 16.65
C ASP A 102 -2.26 -9.31 15.96
N LEU A 103 -2.30 -9.16 14.64
CA LEU A 103 -1.23 -8.57 13.84
C LEU A 103 -1.18 -7.05 14.01
N ARG A 104 0.03 -6.50 14.15
CA ARG A 104 0.22 -5.04 14.21
C ARG A 104 0.17 -4.41 12.81
N ALA A 105 -0.20 -3.14 12.76
CA ALA A 105 -0.35 -2.39 11.51
C ALA A 105 0.93 -2.35 10.66
N ILE A 106 2.12 -2.22 11.27
CA ILE A 106 3.39 -2.16 10.54
C ILE A 106 3.66 -3.49 9.80
N PRO A 107 3.70 -4.67 10.46
CA PRO A 107 3.82 -5.95 9.77
C PRO A 107 2.78 -6.17 8.67
N TRP A 108 1.52 -5.77 8.90
CA TRP A 108 0.46 -5.88 7.91
C TRP A 108 0.78 -5.12 6.61
N VAL A 109 1.01 -3.81 6.73
CA VAL A 109 1.31 -2.92 5.60
C VAL A 109 2.62 -3.33 4.93
N PHE A 110 3.64 -3.64 5.73
CA PHE A 110 4.96 -4.02 5.25
C PHE A 110 4.94 -5.33 4.43
N SER A 111 4.21 -6.35 4.89
CA SER A 111 4.08 -7.63 4.17
C SER A 111 3.43 -7.46 2.80
N TRP A 112 2.37 -6.67 2.69
CA TRP A 112 1.74 -6.38 1.40
C TRP A 112 2.61 -5.53 0.48
N GLY A 113 3.39 -4.60 1.04
CA GLY A 113 4.37 -3.82 0.28
C GLY A 113 5.49 -4.69 -0.30
N GLN A 114 6.05 -5.60 0.51
CA GLN A 114 7.10 -6.55 0.09
C GLN A 114 6.66 -7.44 -1.08
N ALA A 115 5.42 -7.93 -1.04
CA ALA A 115 4.85 -8.77 -2.09
C ALA A 115 4.21 -7.99 -3.25
N ARG A 116 4.39 -6.65 -3.29
CA ARG A 116 3.86 -5.73 -4.32
C ARG A 116 2.34 -5.70 -4.47
N PHE A 117 1.61 -6.12 -3.44
CA PHE A 117 0.16 -6.03 -3.39
C PHE A 117 -0.32 -4.62 -3.01
N TYR A 118 0.26 -4.01 -1.98
CA TYR A 118 -0.15 -2.70 -1.46
C TYR A 118 -1.65 -2.57 -1.12
N LEU A 119 -2.33 -3.66 -0.75
CA LEU A 119 -3.79 -3.69 -0.54
C LEU A 119 -4.30 -2.57 0.39
N SER A 120 -3.55 -2.27 1.45
CA SER A 120 -3.91 -1.24 2.43
C SER A 120 -4.02 0.17 1.86
N GLY A 121 -3.39 0.43 0.71
CA GLY A 121 -3.38 1.75 0.08
C GLY A 121 -4.47 1.96 -0.98
N TRP A 122 -5.10 0.91 -1.48
CA TRP A 122 -6.01 1.05 -2.62
C TRP A 122 -7.24 0.12 -2.63
N TYR A 123 -7.22 -1.02 -1.94
CA TYR A 123 -8.33 -1.97 -2.03
C TYR A 123 -9.61 -1.40 -1.40
N GLY A 124 -10.71 -1.41 -2.15
CA GLY A 124 -12.00 -0.83 -1.77
C GLY A 124 -12.25 0.56 -2.34
N VAL A 125 -11.21 1.28 -2.76
CA VAL A 125 -11.33 2.62 -3.37
C VAL A 125 -12.08 2.54 -4.70
N GLY A 126 -11.72 1.57 -5.55
CA GLY A 126 -12.40 1.34 -6.82
C GLY A 126 -13.88 1.02 -6.63
N THR A 127 -14.20 0.12 -5.71
CA THR A 127 -15.59 -0.22 -5.37
C THR A 127 -16.39 1.00 -4.94
N ALA A 128 -15.84 1.83 -4.06
CA ALA A 128 -16.51 3.02 -3.56
C ALA A 128 -16.76 4.06 -4.68
N LEU A 129 -15.74 4.33 -5.50
CA LEU A 129 -15.83 5.29 -6.61
C LEU A 129 -16.77 4.80 -7.72
N GLU A 130 -16.72 3.52 -8.08
CA GLU A 130 -17.63 2.93 -9.07
C GLU A 130 -19.09 2.95 -8.57
N TRP A 131 -19.30 2.66 -7.28
CA TRP A 131 -20.63 2.82 -6.68
C TRP A 131 -21.13 4.27 -6.79
N LEU A 132 -20.30 5.25 -6.44
CA LEU A 132 -20.67 6.67 -6.51
C LEU A 132 -20.99 7.09 -7.95
N LEU A 133 -20.16 6.69 -8.91
CA LEU A 133 -20.39 6.97 -10.33
C LEU A 133 -21.74 6.43 -10.82
N ASN A 134 -22.14 5.24 -10.38
CA ASN A 134 -23.37 4.60 -10.82
C ASN A 134 -24.62 5.11 -10.08
N ALA A 135 -24.50 5.40 -8.79
CA ALA A 135 -25.63 5.82 -7.95
C ALA A 135 -25.89 7.33 -8.03
N GLU A 136 -24.82 8.14 -8.10
CA GLU A 136 -24.87 9.61 -8.05
C GLU A 136 -23.85 10.22 -9.03
N PRO A 137 -24.10 10.17 -10.36
CA PRO A 137 -23.15 10.64 -11.36
C PRO A 137 -22.75 12.13 -11.21
N GLU A 138 -23.70 12.98 -10.79
CA GLU A 138 -23.44 14.41 -10.54
C GLU A 138 -22.51 14.62 -9.34
N THR A 139 -22.70 13.85 -8.26
CA THR A 139 -21.80 13.86 -7.10
C THR A 139 -20.41 13.35 -7.48
N PHE A 140 -20.32 12.32 -8.33
CA PHE A 140 -19.04 11.85 -8.85
C PHE A 140 -18.31 12.93 -9.66
N ALA A 141 -19.03 13.67 -10.52
CA ALA A 141 -18.45 14.78 -11.27
C ALA A 141 -17.90 15.88 -10.34
N LEU A 142 -18.59 16.16 -9.23
CA LEU A 142 -18.09 17.08 -8.20
C LEU A 142 -16.82 16.54 -7.53
N VAL A 143 -16.74 15.24 -7.23
CA VAL A 143 -15.50 14.61 -6.69
C VAL A 143 -14.34 14.77 -7.69
N GLN A 144 -14.60 14.55 -8.98
CA GLN A 144 -13.60 14.73 -10.04
C GLN A 144 -13.09 16.17 -10.10
N GLU A 145 -13.99 17.16 -10.09
CA GLU A 145 -13.65 18.59 -10.11
C GLU A 145 -12.84 19.00 -8.87
N GLN A 146 -13.27 18.57 -7.69
CA GLN A 146 -12.67 18.99 -6.41
C GLN A 146 -11.39 18.25 -6.05
N ASN A 147 -11.03 17.17 -6.76
CA ASN A 147 -9.85 16.35 -6.46
C ASN A 147 -8.54 17.14 -6.44
N VAL A 148 -8.41 18.25 -7.16
CA VAL A 148 -7.21 19.10 -7.14
C VAL A 148 -7.37 20.35 -6.28
N LEU A 149 -8.61 20.71 -5.95
CA LEU A 149 -8.95 21.94 -5.22
C LEU A 149 -9.03 21.69 -3.71
N TRP A 150 -9.65 20.59 -3.31
CA TRP A 150 -9.85 20.26 -1.91
C TRP A 150 -8.77 19.30 -1.41
N SER A 151 -7.86 19.83 -0.58
CA SER A 151 -6.65 19.11 -0.16
C SER A 151 -6.88 17.75 0.52
N PRO A 152 -7.89 17.54 1.38
CA PRO A 152 -8.17 16.23 1.97
C PRO A 152 -8.48 15.15 0.93
N LEU A 153 -9.32 15.47 -0.05
CA LEU A 153 -9.65 14.56 -1.15
C LEU A 153 -8.42 14.30 -2.02
N HIS A 154 -7.70 15.37 -2.41
CA HIS A 154 -6.47 15.24 -3.18
C HIS A 154 -5.46 14.29 -2.51
N TYR A 155 -5.28 14.44 -1.21
CA TYR A 155 -4.37 13.61 -0.42
C TYR A 155 -4.77 12.13 -0.47
N ILE A 156 -6.05 11.81 -0.27
CA ILE A 156 -6.54 10.43 -0.26
C ILE A 156 -6.41 9.80 -1.66
N ILE A 157 -6.90 10.49 -2.70
CA ILE A 157 -6.86 9.98 -4.08
C ILE A 157 -5.43 9.85 -4.59
N SER A 158 -4.56 10.83 -4.31
CA SER A 158 -3.16 10.77 -4.73
C SER A 158 -2.39 9.64 -4.07
N ASN A 159 -2.67 9.33 -2.80
CA ASN A 159 -2.10 8.16 -2.13
C ASN A 159 -2.59 6.86 -2.76
N ALA A 160 -3.90 6.71 -2.98
CA ALA A 160 -4.45 5.52 -3.63
C ALA A 160 -3.86 5.31 -5.03
N ALA A 161 -3.72 6.38 -5.82
CA ALA A 161 -3.07 6.32 -7.12
C ALA A 161 -1.58 5.99 -7.04
N THR A 162 -0.87 6.41 -5.98
CA THR A 162 0.54 6.03 -5.78
C THR A 162 0.64 4.55 -5.42
N SER A 163 -0.27 4.05 -4.58
CA SER A 163 -0.33 2.64 -4.22
C SER A 163 -0.65 1.76 -5.43
N ILE A 164 -1.58 2.17 -6.30
CA ILE A 164 -1.86 1.48 -7.57
C ILE A 164 -0.64 1.49 -8.50
N ALA A 165 0.05 2.63 -8.64
CA ALA A 165 1.24 2.70 -9.48
C ALA A 165 2.40 1.85 -8.94
N THR A 166 2.49 1.70 -7.62
CA THR A 166 3.55 0.93 -6.94
C THR A 166 3.23 -0.56 -6.88
N ALA A 167 1.95 -0.95 -6.88
CA ALA A 167 1.50 -2.31 -7.05
C ALA A 167 1.99 -2.90 -8.39
N ASP A 168 2.27 -4.21 -8.42
CA ASP A 168 2.73 -4.90 -9.62
C ASP A 168 2.03 -6.25 -9.76
N LEU A 169 1.10 -6.36 -10.71
CA LEU A 169 0.22 -7.52 -10.88
C LEU A 169 1.00 -8.81 -11.18
N ASP A 170 2.08 -8.73 -11.94
CA ASP A 170 2.90 -9.89 -12.28
C ASP A 170 3.64 -10.40 -11.04
N ILE A 171 4.20 -9.48 -10.26
CA ILE A 171 4.87 -9.84 -9.01
C ILE A 171 3.85 -10.37 -7.98
N MET A 172 2.69 -9.74 -7.83
CA MET A 172 1.60 -10.25 -6.97
C MET A 172 1.25 -11.70 -7.31
N ARG A 173 1.06 -12.00 -8.59
CA ARG A 173 0.78 -13.37 -9.07
C ARG A 173 1.91 -14.34 -8.76
N THR A 174 3.16 -13.90 -8.91
CA THR A 174 4.34 -14.73 -8.62
C THR A 174 4.44 -15.05 -7.12
N TYR A 175 4.16 -14.09 -6.25
CA TYR A 175 4.06 -14.33 -4.80
C TYR A 175 2.84 -15.20 -4.45
N ALA A 176 1.69 -14.95 -5.06
CA ALA A 176 0.49 -15.76 -4.84
C ALA A 176 0.68 -17.22 -5.26
N ALA A 177 1.58 -17.52 -6.20
CA ALA A 177 1.93 -18.89 -6.56
C ALA A 177 2.59 -19.68 -5.42
N LEU A 178 3.08 -19.01 -4.37
CA LEU A 178 3.51 -19.65 -3.12
C LEU A 178 2.35 -20.25 -2.31
N VAL A 179 1.11 -19.87 -2.62
CA VAL A 179 -0.09 -20.46 -2.02
C VAL A 179 -0.35 -21.80 -2.71
N GLU A 180 -0.14 -22.89 -1.98
CA GLU A 180 -0.23 -24.26 -2.51
C GLU A 180 -1.68 -24.67 -2.83
N ASP A 181 -2.61 -24.26 -1.97
CA ASP A 181 -4.03 -24.57 -2.13
C ASP A 181 -4.67 -23.64 -3.17
N GLU A 182 -4.96 -24.21 -4.35
CA GLU A 182 -5.60 -23.46 -5.43
C GLU A 182 -7.03 -23.00 -5.10
N SER A 183 -7.74 -23.72 -4.23
CA SER A 183 -9.09 -23.38 -3.80
C SER A 183 -9.12 -22.10 -2.96
N ILE A 184 -8.01 -21.79 -2.28
CA ILE A 184 -7.77 -20.53 -1.57
C ILE A 184 -7.21 -19.47 -2.54
N ARG A 185 -6.17 -19.84 -3.29
CA ARG A 185 -5.42 -18.90 -4.14
C ARG A 185 -6.27 -18.25 -5.21
N LYS A 186 -7.01 -19.05 -5.99
CA LYS A 186 -7.71 -18.56 -7.19
C LYS A 186 -8.84 -17.57 -6.85
N PRO A 187 -9.75 -17.85 -5.90
CA PRO A 187 -10.83 -16.91 -5.58
C PRO A 187 -10.32 -15.58 -5.00
N ILE A 188 -9.36 -15.63 -4.08
CA ILE A 188 -8.82 -14.42 -3.45
C ILE A 188 -8.05 -13.57 -4.47
N MET A 189 -7.23 -14.19 -5.32
CA MET A 189 -6.58 -13.45 -6.41
C MET A 189 -7.60 -12.85 -7.36
N ALA A 190 -8.66 -13.56 -7.74
CA ALA A 190 -9.69 -13.00 -8.60
C ALA A 190 -10.34 -11.74 -7.99
N LEU A 191 -10.61 -11.72 -6.68
CA LEU A 191 -11.10 -10.53 -5.97
C LEU A 191 -10.09 -9.38 -6.03
N ILE A 192 -8.82 -9.66 -5.73
CA ILE A 192 -7.73 -8.67 -5.76
C ILE A 192 -7.52 -8.09 -7.15
N GLU A 193 -7.43 -8.92 -8.18
CA GLU A 193 -7.21 -8.46 -9.56
C GLU A 193 -8.40 -7.64 -10.07
N THR A 194 -9.62 -8.06 -9.75
CA THR A 194 -10.84 -7.32 -10.11
C THR A 194 -10.83 -5.93 -9.48
N GLU A 195 -10.55 -5.84 -8.17
CA GLU A 195 -10.52 -4.54 -7.49
C GLU A 195 -9.33 -3.68 -7.95
N TYR A 196 -8.19 -4.28 -8.29
CA TYR A 196 -7.04 -3.56 -8.84
C TYR A 196 -7.39 -2.86 -10.15
N GLN A 197 -8.04 -3.59 -11.07
CA GLN A 197 -8.49 -3.02 -12.35
C GLN A 197 -9.56 -1.95 -12.15
N ARG A 198 -10.57 -2.22 -11.31
CA ARG A 198 -11.62 -1.25 -10.98
C ARG A 198 -11.03 0.02 -10.40
N THR A 199 -10.14 -0.10 -9.40
CA THR A 199 -9.51 1.04 -8.75
C THR A 199 -8.69 1.87 -9.73
N ARG A 200 -7.88 1.21 -10.57
CA ARG A 200 -7.14 1.90 -11.63
C ARG A 200 -8.07 2.68 -12.56
N GLN A 201 -9.12 2.05 -13.08
CA GLN A 201 -10.06 2.69 -14.00
C GLN A 201 -10.77 3.88 -13.36
N MET A 202 -11.21 3.75 -12.10
CA MET A 202 -11.88 4.85 -11.40
C MET A 202 -10.94 6.01 -11.11
N LEU A 203 -9.69 5.73 -10.74
CA LEU A 203 -8.69 6.78 -10.57
C LEU A 203 -8.36 7.47 -11.91
N GLU A 204 -8.24 6.73 -13.01
CA GLU A 204 -8.06 7.31 -14.35
C GLU A 204 -9.26 8.19 -14.75
N LYS A 205 -10.48 7.87 -14.33
CA LYS A 205 -11.64 8.77 -14.49
C LYS A 205 -11.51 10.03 -13.63
N ILE A 206 -11.15 9.92 -12.36
CA ILE A 206 -10.95 11.07 -11.47
C ILE A 206 -9.84 12.01 -11.98
N TYR A 207 -8.77 11.46 -12.56
CA TYR A 207 -7.67 12.23 -13.14
C TYR A 207 -7.92 12.66 -14.59
N ASP A 208 -9.05 12.28 -15.17
CA ASP A 208 -9.39 12.54 -16.58
C ASP A 208 -8.29 12.06 -17.55
N GLY A 209 -7.84 10.82 -17.41
CA GLY A 209 -6.85 10.21 -18.31
C GLY A 209 -5.92 9.20 -17.64
N PRO A 210 -4.99 8.61 -18.41
CA PRO A 210 -4.08 7.59 -17.90
C PRO A 210 -3.23 8.11 -16.75
N LEU A 211 -3.11 7.33 -15.66
CA LEU A 211 -2.31 7.71 -14.49
C LEU A 211 -0.84 7.95 -14.86
N SER A 212 -0.32 7.23 -15.85
CA SER A 212 1.04 7.41 -16.38
C SER A 212 1.30 8.80 -16.95
N GLU A 213 0.28 9.42 -17.54
CA GLU A 213 0.36 10.75 -18.16
C GLU A 213 0.02 11.85 -17.16
N ARG A 214 -0.95 11.60 -16.28
CA ARG A 214 -1.40 12.56 -15.26
C ARG A 214 -0.45 12.63 -14.06
N ARG A 215 0.38 11.60 -13.84
CA ARG A 215 1.35 11.51 -12.73
C ARG A 215 2.74 11.04 -13.19
N PRO A 216 3.38 11.73 -14.16
CA PRO A 216 4.57 11.24 -14.86
C PRO A 216 5.77 11.06 -13.93
N ASN A 217 5.95 11.95 -12.95
CA ASN A 217 7.06 11.89 -12.00
C ASN A 217 7.05 10.60 -11.16
N VAL A 218 5.86 10.14 -10.74
CA VAL A 218 5.71 8.90 -9.97
C VAL A 218 6.08 7.70 -10.84
N HIS A 219 5.55 7.65 -12.07
CA HIS A 219 5.81 6.56 -13.00
C HIS A 219 7.28 6.48 -13.43
N GLN A 220 7.91 7.62 -13.73
CA GLN A 220 9.34 7.66 -14.09
C GLN A 220 10.22 7.18 -12.93
N LEU A 221 9.90 7.59 -11.70
CA LEU A 221 10.65 7.17 -10.51
C LEU A 221 10.56 5.65 -10.27
N LEU A 222 9.38 5.07 -10.47
CA LEU A 222 9.15 3.64 -10.32
C LEU A 222 9.83 2.83 -11.44
N ALA A 223 9.76 3.31 -12.68
CA ALA A 223 10.38 2.65 -13.84
C ALA A 223 11.89 2.47 -13.66
N LEU A 224 12.59 3.48 -13.12
CA LEU A 224 14.04 3.43 -12.86
C LEU A 224 14.47 2.29 -11.92
N ARG A 225 13.56 1.78 -11.07
CA ARG A 225 13.86 0.75 -10.07
C ARG A 225 13.27 -0.61 -10.42
N GLN A 226 12.40 -0.67 -11.42
CA GLN A 226 11.58 -1.84 -11.70
C GLN A 226 12.43 -3.07 -12.03
N GLN A 227 13.46 -2.92 -12.86
CA GLN A 227 14.34 -4.04 -13.24
C GLN A 227 15.09 -4.63 -12.03
N GLY A 228 15.69 -3.78 -11.21
CA GLY A 228 16.41 -4.22 -10.00
C GLY A 228 15.47 -4.86 -8.98
N LEU A 229 14.29 -4.26 -8.77
CA LEU A 229 13.27 -4.82 -7.87
C LEU A 229 12.77 -6.19 -8.34
N ARG A 230 12.57 -6.39 -9.65
CA ARG A 230 12.09 -7.68 -10.19
C ARG A 230 13.06 -8.82 -9.88
N MET A 231 14.37 -8.58 -9.98
CA MET A 231 15.39 -9.57 -9.60
C MET A 231 15.33 -9.89 -8.10
N LEU A 232 15.22 -8.86 -7.26
CA LEU A 232 15.12 -9.03 -5.80
C LEU A 232 13.85 -9.79 -5.41
N HIS A 233 12.71 -9.52 -6.06
CA HIS A 233 11.47 -10.24 -5.78
C HIS A 233 11.57 -11.72 -6.15
N HIS A 234 12.09 -12.07 -7.32
CA HIS A 234 12.29 -13.48 -7.69
C HIS A 234 13.25 -14.19 -6.72
N GLN A 235 14.32 -13.52 -6.29
CA GLN A 235 15.23 -14.07 -5.31
C GLN A 235 14.54 -14.30 -3.96
N GLN A 236 13.76 -13.33 -3.47
CA GLN A 236 13.00 -13.48 -2.23
C GLN A 236 12.00 -14.64 -2.30
N ILE A 237 11.29 -14.79 -3.42
CA ILE A 237 10.34 -15.90 -3.64
C ILE A 237 11.05 -17.26 -3.57
N ASN A 238 12.18 -17.40 -4.25
CA ASN A 238 12.97 -18.64 -4.21
C ASN A 238 13.48 -18.95 -2.79
N LEU A 239 13.98 -17.94 -2.08
CA LEU A 239 14.42 -18.09 -0.70
C LEU A 239 13.27 -18.47 0.24
N LEU A 240 12.07 -17.88 0.06
CA LEU A 240 10.88 -18.26 0.82
C LEU A 240 10.49 -19.72 0.59
N GLN A 241 10.52 -20.21 -0.65
CA GLN A 241 10.21 -21.61 -0.97
C GLN A 241 11.20 -22.57 -0.30
N GLN A 242 12.50 -22.30 -0.42
CA GLN A 242 13.54 -23.12 0.20
C GLN A 242 13.46 -23.07 1.73
N TRP A 243 13.21 -21.89 2.29
CA TRP A 243 13.08 -21.71 3.73
C TRP A 243 11.86 -22.43 4.30
N ARG A 244 10.70 -22.34 3.63
CA ARG A 244 9.46 -22.99 4.09
C ARG A 244 9.50 -24.51 4.00
N SER A 245 10.17 -25.07 2.98
CA SER A 245 10.30 -26.51 2.78
C SER A 245 11.55 -27.14 3.42
N GLY A 246 12.52 -26.34 3.88
CA GLY A 246 13.78 -26.81 4.43
C GLY A 246 13.70 -27.36 5.85
N SER A 247 14.71 -28.16 6.22
CA SER A 247 14.99 -28.57 7.59
C SER A 247 15.37 -27.38 8.48
N ASP A 248 15.32 -27.53 9.80
CA ASP A 248 15.65 -26.44 10.74
C ASP A 248 17.07 -25.89 10.56
N ALA A 249 18.03 -26.75 10.23
CA ALA A 249 19.41 -26.32 9.92
C ALA A 249 19.46 -25.45 8.66
N GLN A 250 18.82 -25.88 7.57
CA GLN A 250 18.74 -25.11 6.33
C GLN A 250 18.00 -23.78 6.53
N LYS A 251 16.95 -23.78 7.36
CA LYS A 251 16.22 -22.56 7.70
C LYS A 251 17.14 -21.51 8.34
N GLN A 252 17.99 -21.92 9.28
CA GLN A 252 18.93 -21.00 9.95
C GLN A 252 19.95 -20.39 8.98
N GLU A 253 20.41 -21.17 7.98
CA GLU A 253 21.35 -20.69 6.96
C GLU A 253 20.72 -19.71 5.97
N ILE A 254 19.45 -19.91 5.61
CA ILE A 254 18.74 -19.09 4.62
C ILE A 254 18.26 -17.75 5.20
N VAL A 255 17.92 -17.70 6.50
CA VAL A 255 17.35 -16.51 7.16
C VAL A 255 18.15 -15.24 6.87
N PRO A 256 19.47 -15.17 7.06
CA PRO A 256 20.24 -13.95 6.77
C PRO A 256 20.07 -13.42 5.34
N GLN A 257 20.06 -14.31 4.35
CA GLN A 257 19.86 -13.95 2.94
C GLN A 257 18.44 -13.45 2.69
N LEU A 258 17.45 -14.10 3.29
CA LEU A 258 16.06 -13.69 3.21
C LEU A 258 15.85 -12.29 3.80
N LEU A 259 16.43 -12.01 4.98
CA LEU A 259 16.37 -10.68 5.60
C LEU A 259 17.08 -9.61 4.77
N LEU A 260 18.18 -9.97 4.09
CA LEU A 260 18.84 -9.05 3.16
C LEU A 260 17.91 -8.66 2.00
N THR A 261 17.16 -9.63 1.43
CA THR A 261 16.18 -9.31 0.38
C THR A 261 15.04 -8.44 0.89
N VAL A 262 14.55 -8.67 2.11
CA VAL A 262 13.50 -7.84 2.74
C VAL A 262 13.96 -6.39 2.84
N ASN A 263 15.18 -6.17 3.33
CA ASN A 263 15.78 -4.83 3.45
C ASN A 263 16.05 -4.18 2.08
N ALA A 264 16.55 -4.95 1.11
CA ALA A 264 16.83 -4.46 -0.23
C ALA A 264 15.56 -4.02 -0.96
N ILE A 265 14.49 -4.84 -0.89
CA ILE A 265 13.18 -4.53 -1.46
C ILE A 265 12.58 -3.30 -0.77
N ALA A 266 12.60 -3.23 0.56
CA ALA A 266 12.10 -2.08 1.32
C ALA A 266 12.82 -0.79 0.90
N SER A 267 14.14 -0.85 0.76
CA SER A 267 14.97 0.29 0.33
C SER A 267 14.70 0.71 -1.11
N GLY A 268 14.44 -0.24 -2.01
CA GLY A 268 14.09 0.03 -3.41
C GLY A 268 12.69 0.64 -3.56
N LEU A 269 11.73 0.20 -2.75
CA LEU A 269 10.35 0.70 -2.74
C LEU A 269 10.21 2.06 -2.05
N ARG A 270 11.10 2.38 -1.10
CA ARG A 270 11.22 3.65 -0.35
C ARG A 270 10.04 4.05 0.55
N THR A 271 8.82 3.57 0.29
CA THR A 271 7.63 3.83 1.11
C THR A 271 6.82 2.54 1.25
N THR A 272 6.36 2.24 2.47
CA THR A 272 5.72 0.96 2.79
C THR A 272 4.19 1.03 2.82
N GLY A 273 3.59 2.22 2.81
CA GLY A 273 2.15 2.43 2.72
C GLY A 273 1.75 3.84 3.10
#